data_AF-A0A352Y2U5-F1
#
_entry.id   AF-A0A352Y2U5-F1
#
_cell.length_a   1.000
_cell.length_b   1.000
_cell.length_c   1.000
_cell.angle_alpha   90.00
_cell.angle_beta   90.00
_cell.angle_gamma   90.00
#
_symmetry.space_group_name_H-M   'P 1'
#
loop_
_entity.id
_entity.type
_entity.pdbx_description
1 polymer ?
#
loop_
_entity_poly.entity_id
_entity_poly.type
_entity_poly.pdbx_seq_one_letter_code
_entity_poly.pdbx_strand_id
1 'polypeptide(L)' 'LHEALAWVACEVRHATETGDSTLVVGEVVDVGILGEGQSLTMSEAGFKHAG' A
#
# COMPACT_ATOMS: atom_id res chain seq x y z
N LEU A 1 -3.91 -5.90 -10.76
CA LEU A 1 -4.19 -6.61 -9.49
C LEU A 1 -4.19 -8.14 -9.62
N HIS A 2 -4.34 -8.72 -10.82
CA HIS A 2 -4.33 -10.19 -10.97
C HIS A 2 -3.04 -10.88 -10.53
N GLU A 3 -1.91 -10.16 -10.46
CA GLU A 3 -0.61 -10.70 -10.04
C GLU A 3 -0.23 -10.34 -8.60
N ALA A 4 -1.11 -9.63 -7.86
CA ALA A 4 -0.86 -9.33 -6.46
C ALA A 4 -1.10 -10.57 -5.59
N LEU A 5 -0.35 -10.70 -4.47
CA LEU A 5 -0.59 -11.78 -3.50
C LEU A 5 -1.83 -11.53 -2.65
N ALA A 6 -2.16 -10.26 -2.39
CA ALA A 6 -3.27 -9.85 -1.54
C ALA A 6 -3.71 -8.41 -1.83
N TRP A 7 -4.86 -8.02 -1.29
CA TRP A 7 -5.36 -6.64 -1.27
C TRP A 7 -6.00 -6.30 0.08
N VAL A 8 -6.04 -5.00 0.39
CA VAL A 8 -6.75 -4.41 1.53
C VAL A 8 -7.61 -3.26 1.03
N ALA A 9 -8.89 -3.22 1.42
CA ALA A 9 -9.78 -2.10 1.17
C ALA A 9 -9.87 -1.26 2.44
N CYS A 10 -9.73 0.06 2.29
CA CYS A 10 -9.75 0.98 3.41
C CYS A 10 -10.73 2.14 3.21
N GLU A 11 -11.38 2.58 4.28
CA GLU A 11 -12.05 3.87 4.35
C GLU A 11 -11.12 4.92 4.94
N VAL A 12 -11.05 6.12 4.35
CA VAL A 12 -10.23 7.21 4.87
C VAL A 12 -10.83 7.75 6.17
N ARG A 13 -10.04 7.75 7.25
CA ARG A 13 -10.39 8.37 8.53
C ARG A 13 -9.77 9.74 8.71
N HIS A 14 -8.53 9.92 8.26
CA HIS A 14 -7.84 11.20 8.29
C HIS A 14 -7.00 11.41 7.03
N ALA A 15 -6.86 12.66 6.63
CA ALA A 15 -5.93 13.11 5.62
C ALA A 15 -5.24 14.39 6.13
N THR A 16 -3.91 14.38 6.18
CA THR A 16 -3.11 15.48 6.69
C THR A 16 -2.11 15.91 5.64
N GLU A 17 -2.10 17.19 5.27
CA GLU A 17 -1.09 17.74 4.36
C GLU A 17 0.29 17.70 5.02
N THR A 18 1.28 17.16 4.31
CA THR A 18 2.66 16.99 4.79
C THR A 18 3.66 17.38 3.70
N GLY A 19 3.77 18.68 3.43
CA GLY A 19 4.65 19.21 2.39
C GLY A 19 4.06 19.02 1.00
N ASP A 20 4.75 18.28 0.14
CA ASP A 20 4.32 17.98 -1.24
C ASP A 20 3.40 16.74 -1.32
N SER A 21 3.18 16.07 -0.20
CA SER A 21 2.42 14.83 -0.08
C SER A 21 1.31 14.96 0.96
N THR A 22 0.33 14.05 0.94
CA THR A 22 -0.71 13.94 1.97
C THR A 22 -0.58 12.61 2.70
N LEU A 23 -0.48 12.66 4.03
CA LEU A 23 -0.55 11.48 4.87
C LEU A 23 -2.01 11.07 5.06
N VAL A 24 -2.36 9.86 4.60
CA VAL A 24 -3.71 9.30 4.74
C VAL A 24 -3.72 8.20 5.79
N VAL A 25 -4.61 8.31 6.77
CA VAL A 25 -4.91 7.25 7.75
C VAL A 25 -6.21 6.56 7.31
N GLY A 26 -6.10 5.31 6.86
CA GLY A 26 -7.24 4.49 6.45
C GLY A 26 -7.56 3.39 7.46
N GLU A 27 -8.84 3.15 7.72
CA GLU A 27 -9.33 1.98 8.44
C GLU A 27 -9.59 0.85 7.46
N VAL A 28 -9.07 -0.35 7.75
CA VAL A 28 -9.30 -1.54 6.92
C VAL A 28 -10.74 -2.01 7.10
N VAL A 29 -11.49 -2.07 6.00
CA VAL A 29 -12.89 -2.50 6.00
C VAL A 29 -13.10 -3.85 5.31
N ASP A 30 -12.16 -4.27 4.46
CA ASP A 30 -12.18 -5.60 3.84
C ASP A 30 -10.75 -6.02 3.40
N VAL A 31 -10.54 -7.32 3.24
CA VAL A 31 -9.25 -7.90 2.82
C VAL A 31 -9.46 -9.12 1.92
N GLY A 32 -8.48 -9.41 1.07
CA GLY A 32 -8.47 -10.65 0.31
C GLY A 32 -7.07 -11.16 0.00
N ILE A 33 -6.91 -12.48 0.10
CA ILE A 33 -5.69 -13.19 -0.28
C ILE A 33 -5.93 -13.88 -1.62
N LEU A 34 -5.06 -13.61 -2.59
CA LEU A 34 -5.11 -14.19 -3.93
C LEU A 34 -4.10 -15.34 -4.08
N GLY A 35 -3.02 -15.31 -3.30
CA GLY A 35 -2.02 -16.38 -3.26
C GLY A 35 -0.98 -16.19 -2.17
N GLU A 36 -0.22 -17.24 -1.89
CA GLU A 36 0.90 -17.22 -0.97
C GLU A 36 2.22 -16.91 -1.72
N GLY A 37 3.15 -16.23 -1.05
CA GLY A 37 4.44 -15.90 -1.65
C GLY A 37 5.20 -14.87 -0.83
N GLN A 38 6.40 -14.52 -1.31
CA GLN A 38 7.19 -13.43 -0.76
C GLN A 38 6.76 -12.09 -1.37
N SER A 39 6.57 -11.07 -0.53
CA SER A 39 6.26 -9.71 -0.99
C SER A 39 7.46 -9.10 -1.71
N LEU A 40 7.23 -8.47 -2.86
CA LEU A 40 8.27 -7.72 -3.58
C LEU A 40 8.67 -6.46 -2.79
N THR A 41 9.93 -6.36 -2.38
CA THR A 41 10.44 -5.16 -1.72
C THR A 41 10.92 -4.11 -2.73
N MET A 42 10.91 -2.82 -2.33
CA MET A 42 11.42 -1.71 -3.17
C MET A 42 12.89 -1.92 -3.56
N SER A 43 13.69 -2.50 -2.67
CA SER A 43 15.10 -2.80 -2.92
C SER A 43 15.28 -3.85 -4.01
N GLU A 44 14.48 -4.93 -4.00
CA GLU A 44 14.54 -5.99 -5.01
C GLU A 44 14.04 -5.52 -6.37
N ALA A 45 13.04 -4.63 -6.38
CA ALA A 45 12.53 -4.01 -7.59
C ALA A 45 13.52 -3.00 -8.22
N GLY A 46 14.58 -2.63 -7.52
CA GLY A 46 15.56 -1.64 -7.97
C GLY A 46 15.03 -0.21 -7.99
N PHE A 47 13.89 0.06 -7.34
CA PHE A 47 13.26 1.38 -7.32
C PHE A 47 13.76 2.22 -6.14
N LYS A 48 13.86 3.54 -6.37
CA LYS A 48 13.97 4.55 -5.32
C LYS A 48 12.78 5.49 -5.45
N HIS A 49 12.09 5.71 -4.34
CA HIS A 49 10.96 6.63 -4.26
C HIS A 49 11.15 7.59 -3.07
N ALA A 50 12.30 8.25 -3.08
CA ALA A 50 12.70 9.39 -2.25
C ALA A 50 14.17 9.73 -2.58
N GLY A 51 14.55 11.00 -2.40
CA GLY A 51 15.90 11.52 -2.59
C GLY A 51 15.94 13.03 -2.50
#